data_AF-A0A4P2VCK9-F1
#
_entry.id   AF-A0A4P2VCK9-F1
#
_cell.length_a   1.000
_cell.length_b   1.000
_cell.length_c   1.000
_cell.angle_alpha   90.00
_cell.angle_beta   90.00
_cell.angle_gamma   90.00
#
_symmetry.space_group_name_H-M   'P 1'
#
loop_
_entity.id
_entity.type
_entity.pdbx_description
1 polymer ?
#
loop_
_entity_poly.entity_id
_entity_poly.type
_entity_poly.pdbx_seq_one_letter_code
_entity_poly.pdbx_strand_id
1 'polypeptide(L)'
;MKRRIVIAPPAHPGIMGILLLVLVAPIFLGFVLPGALVAALDPLGIPEAAPLVLLLMALSPFLGFVNVVIRRREVRAQVLEVEYISLFGVPIPVARPRWTSFESLLAVNVGGALVPLSIAALMTVAEGFAPRAQELLAATAVTSALVIAVTYRSSKVVNGVGIVVPAFIPPLTALLASLVLTWPLGLQAYIPAISYTGSVYGTLIGADVLNLLTNGDSINAWLLSIGGAGTFDGIFMSGVLSMVLSALLV
;
A
#
# COMPACT_ATOMS: atom_id res chain seq x y z
N MET A 1 -50.80 -8.92 24.62
CA MET A 1 -49.51 -8.89 25.37
C MET A 1 -48.36 -9.19 24.42
N LYS A 2 -47.36 -8.29 24.44
CA LYS A 2 -45.91 -8.50 24.23
C LYS A 2 -45.47 -9.31 23.00
N ARG A 3 -44.97 -8.59 21.99
CA ARG A 3 -44.12 -9.14 20.91
C ARG A 3 -42.97 -9.94 21.56
N ARG A 4 -42.86 -11.25 21.26
CA ARG A 4 -41.85 -12.18 21.81
C ARG A 4 -40.81 -12.62 20.76
N ILE A 5 -40.37 -11.71 19.90
CA ILE A 5 -39.20 -11.99 19.06
C ILE A 5 -38.15 -10.96 19.44
N VAL A 6 -37.15 -11.41 20.20
CA VAL A 6 -35.95 -10.64 20.51
C VAL A 6 -34.89 -11.12 19.53
N ILE A 7 -34.69 -10.38 18.45
CA ILE A 7 -33.56 -10.58 17.55
C ILE A 7 -32.38 -9.85 18.17
N ALA A 8 -31.48 -10.60 18.82
CA ALA A 8 -30.21 -10.07 19.28
C ALA A 8 -29.16 -10.38 18.20
N PRO A 9 -28.76 -9.40 17.36
CA PRO A 9 -27.68 -9.63 16.41
C PRO A 9 -26.38 -9.96 17.17
N PRO A 10 -25.47 -10.76 16.58
CA PRO A 10 -24.19 -11.06 17.20
C PRO A 10 -23.38 -9.77 17.41
N ALA A 11 -23.36 -9.26 18.64
CA ALA A 11 -22.70 -8.01 19.03
C ALA A 11 -21.19 -8.15 19.29
N HIS A 12 -20.60 -9.29 18.93
CA HIS A 12 -19.16 -9.48 19.05
C HIS A 12 -18.44 -8.58 18.04
N PRO A 13 -17.50 -7.69 18.46
CA PRO A 13 -16.87 -6.72 17.56
C PRO A 13 -16.25 -7.34 16.30
N GLY A 14 -15.65 -8.53 16.42
CA GLY A 14 -15.09 -9.26 15.27
C GLY A 14 -16.16 -9.75 14.27
N ILE A 15 -17.33 -10.21 14.75
CA ILE A 15 -18.42 -10.63 13.87
C ILE A 15 -19.03 -9.41 13.18
N MET A 16 -19.19 -8.30 13.91
CA MET A 16 -19.65 -7.03 13.33
C MET A 16 -18.69 -6.50 12.27
N GLY A 17 -17.37 -6.60 12.49
CA GLY A 17 -16.37 -6.20 11.51
C GLY A 17 -16.41 -7.05 10.23
N ILE A 18 -16.53 -8.37 10.36
CA ILE A 18 -16.69 -9.28 9.21
C ILE A 18 -17.99 -8.97 8.46
N LEU A 19 -19.09 -8.77 9.18
CA LEU A 19 -20.39 -8.49 8.57
C LEU A 19 -20.41 -7.15 7.85
N LEU A 20 -19.74 -6.12 8.40
CA LEU A 20 -19.51 -4.85 7.72
C LEU A 20 -18.67 -5.04 6.45
N LEU A 21 -17.59 -5.82 6.51
CA LEU A 21 -16.74 -6.10 5.36
C LEU A 21 -17.51 -6.82 4.25
N VAL A 22 -18.32 -7.82 4.59
CA VAL A 22 -19.18 -8.56 3.64
C VAL A 22 -20.22 -7.64 2.99
N LEU A 23 -20.69 -6.61 3.70
CA LEU A 23 -21.65 -5.64 3.16
C LEU A 23 -20.97 -4.56 2.29
N VAL A 24 -19.83 -4.04 2.74
CA VAL A 24 -19.14 -2.90 2.11
C VAL A 24 -18.28 -3.34 0.94
N ALA A 25 -17.60 -4.50 1.02
CA ALA A 25 -16.69 -4.94 -0.03
C ALA A 25 -17.38 -5.14 -1.40
N PRO A 26 -18.58 -5.72 -1.51
CA PRO A 26 -19.29 -5.81 -2.79
C PRO A 26 -19.69 -4.45 -3.35
N ILE A 27 -20.08 -3.50 -2.49
CA ILE A 27 -20.41 -2.14 -2.91
C ILE A 27 -19.16 -1.43 -3.43
N PHE A 28 -18.06 -1.54 -2.69
CA PHE A 28 -16.79 -0.96 -3.06
C PHE A 28 -16.26 -1.54 -4.37
N LEU A 29 -16.20 -2.87 -4.50
CA LEU A 29 -15.70 -3.56 -5.68
C LEU A 29 -16.66 -3.47 -6.89
N GLY A 30 -17.97 -3.42 -6.65
CA GLY A 30 -18.97 -3.42 -7.71
C GLY A 30 -19.30 -2.04 -8.26
N PHE A 31 -19.13 -0.98 -7.47
CA PHE A 31 -19.56 0.38 -7.85
C PHE A 31 -18.47 1.43 -7.68
N VAL A 32 -17.88 1.54 -6.48
CA VAL A 32 -16.95 2.64 -6.17
C VAL A 32 -15.64 2.50 -6.94
N LEU A 33 -15.00 1.34 -6.88
CA LEU A 33 -13.72 1.10 -7.53
C LEU A 33 -13.83 1.13 -9.06
N PRO A 34 -14.82 0.49 -9.71
CA PRO A 34 -15.01 0.62 -11.15
C PRO A 34 -15.26 2.06 -11.59
N GLY A 35 -16.10 2.81 -10.85
CA GLY A 35 -16.35 4.23 -11.16
C GLY A 35 -15.09 5.08 -11.07
N ALA A 36 -14.28 4.89 -10.03
CA ALA A 36 -13.00 5.58 -9.87
C ALA A 36 -11.99 5.21 -10.97
N LEU A 37 -11.99 3.95 -11.43
CA LEU A 37 -11.13 3.50 -12.53
C LEU A 37 -11.52 4.12 -13.86
N VAL A 38 -12.82 4.16 -14.16
CA VAL A 38 -13.34 4.84 -15.36
C VAL A 38 -12.97 6.32 -15.32
N ALA A 39 -13.17 6.98 -14.18
CA ALA A 39 -12.77 8.38 -14.00
C ALA A 39 -11.25 8.62 -14.19
N ALA A 40 -10.41 7.64 -13.87
CA ALA A 40 -8.97 7.71 -14.10
C ALA A 40 -8.56 7.40 -15.55
N LEU A 41 -9.21 6.45 -16.21
CA LEU A 41 -8.79 5.91 -17.51
C LEU A 41 -9.44 6.60 -18.72
N ASP A 42 -10.68 7.08 -18.58
CA ASP A 42 -11.39 7.77 -19.66
C ASP A 42 -10.66 9.02 -20.16
N PRO A 43 -10.16 9.92 -19.27
CA PRO A 43 -9.44 11.12 -19.69
C PRO A 43 -8.10 10.78 -20.36
N LEU A 44 -7.52 9.63 -20.01
CA LEU A 44 -6.28 9.12 -20.61
C LEU A 44 -6.51 8.44 -21.98
N GLY A 45 -7.77 8.29 -22.42
CA GLY A 45 -8.10 7.68 -23.70
C GLY A 45 -7.91 6.16 -23.73
N ILE A 46 -7.88 5.50 -22.57
CA ILE A 46 -7.71 4.04 -22.44
C ILE A 46 -8.83 3.36 -21.63
N PRO A 47 -10.13 3.66 -21.87
CA PRO A 47 -11.24 3.06 -21.12
C PRO A 47 -11.27 1.53 -21.25
N GLU A 48 -10.83 0.99 -22.39
CA GLU A 48 -10.78 -0.44 -22.68
C GLU A 48 -9.81 -1.20 -21.76
N ALA A 49 -8.89 -0.50 -21.08
CA ALA A 49 -8.01 -1.11 -20.08
C ALA A 49 -8.72 -1.38 -18.75
N ALA A 50 -9.89 -0.77 -18.49
CA ALA A 50 -10.57 -0.82 -17.20
C ALA A 50 -10.85 -2.25 -16.70
N PRO A 51 -11.33 -3.20 -17.52
CA PRO A 51 -11.57 -4.58 -17.06
C PRO A 51 -10.29 -5.29 -16.60
N LEU A 52 -9.18 -5.07 -17.33
CA LEU A 52 -7.88 -5.65 -16.98
C LEU A 52 -7.32 -5.02 -15.70
N VAL A 53 -7.37 -3.69 -15.58
CA VAL A 53 -6.88 -2.98 -14.39
C VAL A 53 -7.72 -3.36 -13.16
N LEU A 54 -9.05 -3.44 -13.30
CA LEU A 54 -9.93 -3.88 -12.23
C LEU A 54 -9.61 -5.31 -11.79
N LEU A 55 -9.38 -6.22 -12.74
CA LEU A 55 -8.96 -7.59 -12.44
C LEU A 55 -7.63 -7.62 -11.68
N LEU A 56 -6.63 -6.86 -12.12
CA LEU A 56 -5.34 -6.76 -11.44
C LEU A 56 -5.50 -6.21 -10.02
N MET A 57 -6.30 -5.17 -9.82
CA MET A 57 -6.59 -4.62 -8.50
C MET A 57 -7.35 -5.61 -7.61
N ALA A 58 -8.30 -6.37 -8.16
CA ALA A 58 -9.05 -7.38 -7.41
C ALA A 58 -8.19 -8.60 -7.02
N LEU A 59 -7.20 -8.95 -7.86
CA LEU A 59 -6.26 -10.05 -7.60
C LEU A 59 -5.08 -9.64 -6.70
N SER A 60 -4.70 -8.36 -6.68
CA SER A 60 -3.58 -7.83 -5.89
C SER A 60 -3.57 -8.31 -4.43
N PRO A 61 -4.70 -8.34 -3.67
CA PRO A 61 -4.74 -8.88 -2.32
C PRO A 61 -4.28 -10.33 -2.19
N PHE A 62 -4.66 -11.17 -3.15
CA PHE A 62 -4.29 -12.59 -3.19
C PHE A 62 -2.85 -12.77 -3.64
N LEU A 63 -2.37 -11.89 -4.53
CA LEU A 63 -0.96 -11.86 -4.94
C LEU A 63 -0.04 -11.26 -3.86
N GLY A 64 -0.59 -10.67 -2.80
CA GLY A 64 0.14 -10.14 -1.64
C GLY A 64 0.95 -11.18 -0.88
N PHE A 65 0.63 -12.47 -1.01
CA PHE A 65 1.41 -13.55 -0.40
C PHE A 65 2.63 -13.97 -1.23
N VAL A 66 2.75 -13.47 -2.46
CA VAL A 66 3.83 -13.82 -3.39
C VAL A 66 4.92 -12.75 -3.33
N ASN A 67 6.14 -13.16 -2.98
CA ASN A 67 7.29 -12.27 -2.84
C ASN A 67 8.44 -12.78 -3.72
N VAL A 68 8.96 -11.92 -4.59
CA VAL A 68 10.09 -12.23 -5.48
C VAL A 68 11.38 -11.80 -4.80
N VAL A 69 12.21 -12.76 -4.40
CA VAL A 69 13.50 -12.46 -3.74
C VAL A 69 14.47 -11.85 -4.74
N ILE A 70 14.98 -10.66 -4.43
CA ILE A 70 15.94 -9.92 -5.25
C ILE A 70 17.36 -9.98 -4.69
N ARG A 71 17.51 -10.14 -3.37
CA ARG A 71 18.83 -10.18 -2.72
C ARG A 71 18.77 -10.98 -1.40
N ARG A 72 19.87 -11.65 -1.09
CA ARG A 72 20.13 -12.31 0.21
C ARG A 72 21.21 -11.52 0.95
N ARG A 73 21.05 -11.33 2.25
CA ARG A 73 22.02 -10.63 3.11
C ARG A 73 22.14 -11.34 4.45
N GLU A 74 23.32 -11.33 5.05
CA GLU A 74 23.48 -11.78 6.43
C GLU A 74 23.21 -10.62 7.38
N VAL A 75 22.34 -10.84 8.36
CA VAL A 75 22.01 -9.86 9.38
C VAL A 75 22.40 -10.41 10.73
N ARG A 76 23.14 -9.61 11.50
CA ARG A 76 23.45 -9.90 12.90
C ARG A 76 22.44 -9.21 13.78
N ALA A 77 21.59 -9.99 14.43
CA ALA A 77 20.62 -9.47 15.38
C ALA A 77 20.79 -10.11 16.74
N GLN A 78 20.45 -9.35 17.76
CA GLN A 78 20.30 -9.85 19.12
C GLN A 78 18.89 -10.45 19.24
N VAL A 79 18.82 -11.78 19.29
CA VAL A 79 17.56 -12.50 19.53
C VAL A 79 17.50 -12.93 21.00
N LEU A 80 16.30 -12.94 21.56
CA LEU A 80 16.02 -13.52 22.86
C LEU A 80 15.81 -15.02 22.68
N GLU A 81 16.85 -15.80 22.98
CA GLU A 81 16.75 -17.26 23.00
C GLU A 81 16.16 -17.65 24.37
N VAL A 82 15.04 -18.38 24.36
CA VAL A 82 14.39 -18.86 25.58
C VAL A 82 14.97 -20.23 25.89
N GLU A 83 15.93 -20.27 26.82
CA GLU A 83 16.47 -21.52 27.37
C GLU A 83 15.62 -21.96 28.55
N TYR A 84 15.36 -23.27 28.68
CA TYR A 84 14.70 -23.82 29.86
C TYR A 84 15.75 -24.40 30.79
N ILE A 85 15.92 -23.80 31.97
CA ILE A 85 16.74 -24.38 33.04
C ILE A 85 15.84 -25.15 34.00
N SER A 86 16.30 -26.32 34.46
CA SER A 86 15.58 -27.09 35.47
C SER A 86 15.95 -26.60 36.86
N LEU A 87 14.99 -26.04 37.59
CA LEU A 87 15.12 -25.69 39.00
C LEU A 87 14.19 -26.61 39.80
N PHE A 88 14.74 -27.50 40.62
CA PHE A 88 13.97 -28.51 41.38
C PHE A 88 13.03 -29.39 40.51
N GLY A 89 13.43 -29.69 39.27
CA GLY A 89 12.61 -30.50 38.35
C GLY A 89 11.52 -29.71 37.62
N VAL A 90 11.39 -28.40 37.89
CA VAL A 90 10.49 -27.51 37.16
C VAL A 90 11.27 -26.80 36.04
N PRO A 91 10.86 -26.91 34.77
CA PRO A 91 11.48 -26.18 33.67
C PRO A 91 11.08 -24.70 33.76
N ILE A 92 12.06 -23.83 34.01
CA ILE A 92 11.87 -22.38 34.08
C ILE A 92 12.41 -21.74 32.79
N PRO A 93 11.60 -20.96 32.05
CA PRO A 93 12.07 -20.23 30.88
C PRO A 93 12.96 -19.06 31.32
N VAL A 94 14.18 -19.00 30.80
CA VAL A 94 15.13 -17.91 31.00
C VAL A 94 15.47 -17.34 29.63
N ALA A 95 15.09 -16.08 29.42
CA ALA A 95 15.41 -15.37 28.20
C ALA A 95 16.85 -14.85 28.26
N ARG A 96 17.73 -15.36 27.40
CA ARG A 96 19.11 -14.87 27.27
C ARG A 96 19.30 -14.15 25.95
N PRO A 97 19.81 -12.90 25.96
CA PRO A 97 20.15 -12.23 24.72
C PRO A 97 21.38 -12.89 24.09
N ARG A 98 21.24 -13.34 22.84
CA ARG A 98 22.36 -13.90 22.06
C ARG A 98 22.46 -13.19 20.71
N TRP A 99 23.69 -12.83 20.33
CA TRP A 99 23.99 -12.37 18.97
C TRP A 99 23.99 -13.58 18.05
N THR A 100 23.08 -13.61 17.09
CA THR A 100 23.07 -14.60 16.01
C THR A 100 23.17 -13.91 14.66
N SER A 101 23.72 -14.60 13.68
CA SER A 101 23.65 -14.23 12.28
C SER A 101 22.61 -15.12 11.59
N PHE A 102 21.64 -14.51 10.92
CA PHE A 102 20.70 -15.23 10.08
C PHE A 102 20.64 -14.63 8.67
N GLU A 103 20.21 -15.44 7.71
CA GLU A 103 19.98 -14.99 6.35
C GLU A 103 18.67 -14.19 6.29
N SER A 104 18.78 -12.93 5.90
CA SER A 104 17.67 -12.02 5.63
C SER A 104 17.44 -11.93 4.13
N LEU A 105 16.19 -12.09 3.71
CA LEU A 105 15.77 -12.02 2.31
C LEU A 105 15.20 -10.64 2.01
N LEU A 106 15.75 -9.95 1.01
CA LEU A 106 15.15 -8.76 0.41
C LEU A 106 14.32 -9.20 -0.79
N ALA A 107 13.05 -8.85 -0.79
CA ALA A 107 12.09 -9.24 -1.82
C ALA A 107 11.23 -8.06 -2.29
N VAL A 108 10.53 -8.25 -3.41
CA VAL A 108 9.50 -7.36 -3.93
C VAL A 108 8.18 -8.11 -3.97
N ASN A 109 7.15 -7.52 -3.38
CA ASN A 109 5.82 -8.10 -3.32
C ASN A 109 5.07 -7.98 -4.66
N VAL A 110 4.46 -9.07 -5.12
CA VAL A 110 3.72 -9.06 -6.38
C VAL A 110 2.45 -8.22 -6.26
N GLY A 111 1.61 -8.48 -5.26
CA GLY A 111 0.34 -7.79 -5.06
C GLY A 111 0.51 -6.32 -4.63
N GLY A 112 1.36 -6.08 -3.64
CA GLY A 112 1.53 -4.79 -2.99
C GLY A 112 2.49 -3.83 -3.69
N ALA A 113 3.46 -4.32 -4.48
CA ALA A 113 4.35 -3.46 -5.27
C ALA A 113 4.19 -3.64 -6.78
N LEU A 114 4.36 -4.85 -7.33
CA LEU A 114 4.42 -5.04 -8.79
C LEU A 114 3.11 -4.69 -9.50
N VAL A 115 1.96 -5.13 -8.96
CA VAL A 115 0.64 -4.79 -9.53
C VAL A 115 0.40 -3.29 -9.55
N PRO A 116 0.46 -2.54 -8.42
CA PRO A 116 0.23 -1.11 -8.45
C PRO A 116 1.26 -0.35 -9.30
N LEU A 117 2.53 -0.77 -9.30
CA LEU A 117 3.54 -0.21 -10.21
C LEU A 117 3.18 -0.41 -11.68
N SER A 118 2.68 -1.59 -12.05
CA SER A 118 2.30 -1.88 -13.44
C SER A 118 1.13 -1.01 -13.89
N ILE A 119 0.15 -0.78 -13.02
CA ILE A 119 -0.99 0.10 -13.30
C ILE A 119 -0.53 1.57 -13.36
N ALA A 120 0.34 1.99 -12.45
CA ALA A 120 0.89 3.34 -12.45
C ALA A 120 1.72 3.59 -13.72
N ALA A 121 2.53 2.62 -14.14
CA ALA A 121 3.30 2.69 -15.39
C ALA A 121 2.37 2.78 -16.61
N LEU A 122 1.31 1.98 -16.68
CA LEU A 122 0.31 2.07 -17.74
C LEU A 122 -0.30 3.47 -17.84
N MET A 123 -0.73 4.04 -16.71
CA MET A 123 -1.32 5.38 -16.66
C MET A 123 -0.31 6.47 -17.05
N THR A 124 0.93 6.41 -16.56
CA THR A 124 1.99 7.37 -16.93
C THR A 124 2.35 7.28 -18.42
N VAL A 125 2.36 6.08 -19.00
CA VAL A 125 2.56 5.92 -20.44
C VAL A 125 1.41 6.57 -21.21
N ALA A 126 0.15 6.36 -20.78
CA ALA A 126 -1.01 6.98 -21.41
C ALA A 126 -1.02 8.52 -21.27
N GLU A 127 -0.61 9.06 -20.13
CA GLU A 127 -0.37 10.51 -19.94
C GLU A 127 0.60 11.05 -20.99
N GLY A 128 1.65 10.29 -21.32
CA GLY A 128 2.65 10.65 -22.34
C GLY A 128 2.11 10.75 -23.77
N PHE A 129 0.98 10.12 -24.07
CA PHE A 129 0.30 10.19 -25.37
C PHE A 129 -0.87 11.17 -25.40
N ALA A 130 -1.24 11.76 -24.26
CA ALA A 130 -2.35 12.71 -24.18
C ALA A 130 -1.97 14.08 -24.79
N PRO A 131 -2.95 14.88 -25.26
CA PRO A 131 -2.68 16.16 -25.93
C PRO A 131 -1.86 17.17 -25.10
N ARG A 132 -1.93 17.09 -23.77
CA ARG A 132 -1.20 17.94 -22.82
C ARG A 132 -0.17 17.15 -22.00
N ALA A 133 0.47 16.16 -22.62
CA ALA A 133 1.41 15.22 -21.99
C ALA A 133 2.47 15.90 -21.11
N GLN A 134 3.07 17.00 -21.57
CA GLN A 134 4.11 17.70 -20.80
C GLN A 134 3.60 18.20 -19.44
N GLU A 135 2.39 18.75 -19.41
CA GLU A 135 1.78 19.27 -18.18
C GLU A 135 1.34 18.14 -17.25
N LEU A 136 0.80 17.05 -17.82
CA LEU A 136 0.38 15.87 -17.07
C LEU A 136 1.57 15.17 -16.43
N LEU A 137 2.61 14.88 -17.20
CA LEU A 137 3.84 14.25 -16.70
C LEU A 137 4.53 15.13 -15.65
N ALA A 138 4.52 16.46 -15.83
CA ALA A 138 5.03 17.39 -14.83
C ALA A 138 4.19 17.33 -13.53
N ALA A 139 2.86 17.32 -13.64
CA ALA A 139 1.98 17.20 -12.48
C ALA A 139 2.17 15.86 -11.75
N THR A 140 2.28 14.75 -12.47
CA THR A 140 2.60 13.42 -11.91
C THR A 140 3.96 13.40 -11.23
N ALA A 141 5.00 13.97 -11.85
CA ALA A 141 6.34 14.03 -11.28
C ALA A 141 6.39 14.88 -9.99
N VAL A 142 5.76 16.06 -10.00
CA VAL A 142 5.71 16.94 -8.81
C VAL A 142 4.86 16.31 -7.70
N THR A 143 3.71 15.70 -8.04
CA THR A 143 2.88 14.95 -7.09
C THR A 143 3.69 13.82 -6.46
N SER A 144 4.37 13.02 -7.27
CA SER A 144 5.26 11.96 -6.79
C SER A 144 6.32 12.53 -5.85
N ALA A 145 7.03 13.60 -6.23
CA ALA A 145 8.08 14.20 -5.42
C ALA A 145 7.58 14.69 -4.05
N LEU A 146 6.39 15.30 -4.00
CA LEU A 146 5.77 15.71 -2.73
C LEU A 146 5.41 14.50 -1.87
N VAL A 147 4.81 13.46 -2.46
CA VAL A 147 4.49 12.23 -1.74
C VAL A 147 5.77 11.53 -1.25
N ILE A 148 6.86 11.52 -2.01
CA ILE A 148 8.17 10.99 -1.57
C ILE A 148 8.61 11.69 -0.30
N ALA A 149 8.67 13.02 -0.32
CA ALA A 149 9.16 13.81 0.80
C ALA A 149 8.32 13.62 2.08
N VAL A 150 6.99 13.67 1.94
CA VAL A 150 6.06 13.51 3.06
C VAL A 150 6.05 12.08 3.59
N THR A 151 6.05 11.09 2.70
CA THR A 151 6.03 9.67 3.07
C THR A 151 7.33 9.29 3.78
N TYR A 152 8.49 9.66 3.22
CA TYR A 152 9.78 9.38 3.85
C TYR A 152 9.86 9.99 5.26
N ARG A 153 9.45 11.25 5.42
CA ARG A 153 9.48 11.95 6.71
C ARG A 153 8.50 11.37 7.74
N SER A 154 7.37 10.81 7.29
CA SER A 154 6.34 10.25 8.17
C SER A 154 6.52 8.75 8.46
N SER A 155 7.34 8.06 7.65
CA SER A 155 7.64 6.65 7.82
C SER A 155 8.50 6.38 9.05
N LYS A 156 8.37 5.17 9.61
CA LYS A 156 9.22 4.68 10.71
C LYS A 156 9.69 3.27 10.41
N VAL A 157 10.95 2.99 10.70
CA VAL A 157 11.51 1.65 10.68
C VAL A 157 11.24 0.98 12.03
N VAL A 158 10.53 -0.14 12.01
CA VAL A 158 10.17 -0.92 13.21
C VAL A 158 10.77 -2.33 13.09
N ASN A 159 11.65 -2.68 14.02
CA ASN A 159 12.30 -4.00 14.04
C ASN A 159 11.25 -5.13 14.14
N GLY A 160 11.44 -6.19 13.35
CA GLY A 160 10.51 -7.31 13.26
C GLY A 160 9.20 -7.05 12.49
N VAL A 161 8.92 -5.79 12.10
CA VAL A 161 7.72 -5.41 11.33
C VAL A 161 8.10 -4.90 9.93
N GLY A 162 9.14 -4.08 9.82
CA GLY A 162 9.55 -3.43 8.58
C GLY A 162 9.32 -1.91 8.61
N ILE A 163 9.06 -1.33 7.44
CA ILE A 163 8.81 0.11 7.30
C ILE A 163 7.30 0.33 7.43
N VAL A 164 6.90 1.20 8.37
CA VAL A 164 5.49 1.55 8.58
C VAL A 164 5.23 3.00 8.20
N VAL A 165 4.11 3.23 7.52
CA VAL A 165 3.65 4.55 7.09
C VAL A 165 2.22 4.77 7.60
N PRO A 166 1.88 5.96 8.12
CA PRO A 166 0.49 6.28 8.44
C PRO A 166 -0.41 6.21 7.19
N ALA A 167 -1.40 5.31 7.20
CA ALA A 167 -2.14 4.90 6.01
C ALA A 167 -2.77 6.04 5.18
N PHE A 168 -3.20 7.12 5.83
CA PHE A 168 -3.87 8.25 5.16
C PHE A 168 -2.90 9.34 4.66
N ILE A 169 -1.64 9.35 5.12
CA ILE A 169 -0.72 10.43 4.76
C ILE A 169 -0.37 10.42 3.25
N PRO A 170 0.12 9.32 2.67
CA PRO A 170 0.42 9.27 1.24
C PRO A 170 -0.80 9.54 0.33
N PRO A 171 -1.99 8.93 0.53
CA PRO A 171 -3.11 9.16 -0.35
C PRO A 171 -3.67 10.58 -0.29
N LEU A 172 -3.77 11.18 0.91
CA LEU A 172 -4.23 12.57 1.06
C LEU A 172 -3.23 13.56 0.47
N THR A 173 -1.92 13.30 0.62
CA THR A 173 -0.88 14.13 0.00
C THR A 173 -1.01 14.09 -1.52
N ALA A 174 -1.19 12.90 -2.12
CA ALA A 174 -1.35 12.75 -3.55
C ALA A 174 -2.64 13.41 -4.07
N LEU A 175 -3.76 13.23 -3.36
CA LEU A 175 -5.03 13.90 -3.64
C LEU A 175 -4.86 15.43 -3.67
N LEU A 176 -4.34 16.00 -2.58
CA LEU A 176 -4.23 17.46 -2.45
C LEU A 176 -3.23 18.05 -3.46
N ALA A 177 -2.09 17.38 -3.67
CA ALA A 177 -1.10 17.82 -4.64
C ALA A 177 -1.66 17.78 -6.07
N SER A 178 -2.29 16.68 -6.48
CA SER A 178 -2.86 16.55 -7.82
C SER A 178 -3.99 17.57 -8.07
N LEU A 179 -4.84 17.83 -7.07
CA LEU A 179 -5.87 18.89 -7.13
C LEU A 179 -5.24 20.26 -7.37
N VAL A 180 -4.29 20.67 -6.53
CA VAL A 180 -3.68 22.00 -6.59
C VAL A 180 -2.92 22.22 -7.91
N LEU A 181 -2.26 21.18 -8.42
CA LEU A 181 -1.46 21.27 -9.64
C LEU A 181 -2.30 21.30 -10.92
N THR A 182 -3.43 20.58 -10.96
CA THR A 182 -4.21 20.39 -12.19
C THR A 182 -5.40 21.34 -12.31
N TRP A 183 -5.99 21.77 -11.20
CA TRP A 183 -7.18 22.62 -11.20
C TRP A 183 -6.96 23.97 -11.92
N PRO A 184 -5.87 24.72 -11.66
CA PRO A 184 -5.63 25.99 -12.36
C PRO A 184 -5.37 25.84 -13.85
N LEU A 185 -5.01 24.63 -14.29
CA LEU A 185 -4.69 24.31 -15.69
C LEU A 185 -5.90 23.80 -16.47
N GLY A 186 -7.06 23.63 -15.82
CA GLY A 186 -8.25 23.02 -16.42
C GLY A 186 -8.07 21.53 -16.71
N LEU A 187 -7.22 20.84 -15.93
CA LEU A 187 -6.88 19.42 -16.08
C LEU A 187 -7.57 18.54 -15.03
N GLN A 188 -8.68 19.00 -14.44
CA GLN A 188 -9.32 18.32 -13.31
C GLN A 188 -9.73 16.86 -13.62
N ALA A 189 -10.06 16.56 -14.89
CA ALA A 189 -10.40 15.19 -15.30
C ALA A 189 -9.26 14.19 -15.02
N TYR A 190 -7.99 14.62 -15.04
CA TYR A 190 -6.83 13.74 -14.87
C TYR A 190 -6.45 13.52 -13.39
N ILE A 191 -7.11 14.17 -12.44
CA ILE A 191 -6.78 14.08 -11.00
C ILE A 191 -6.78 12.63 -10.50
N PRO A 192 -7.78 11.78 -10.80
CA PRO A 192 -7.77 10.39 -10.31
C PRO A 192 -6.53 9.62 -10.78
N ALA A 193 -6.14 9.75 -12.05
CA ALA A 193 -4.93 9.14 -12.59
C ALA A 193 -3.65 9.68 -11.94
N ILE A 194 -3.48 11.01 -11.90
CA ILE A 194 -2.28 11.66 -11.33
C ILE A 194 -2.15 11.36 -9.84
N SER A 195 -3.26 11.33 -9.11
CA SER A 195 -3.26 10.98 -7.68
C SER A 195 -2.92 9.51 -7.45
N TYR A 196 -3.35 8.60 -8.33
CA TYR A 196 -2.98 7.18 -8.27
C TYR A 196 -1.47 7.02 -8.52
N THR A 197 -0.99 7.50 -9.68
CA THR A 197 0.40 7.36 -10.12
C THR A 197 1.36 8.03 -9.14
N GLY A 198 1.06 9.27 -8.75
CA GLY A 198 1.84 10.04 -7.78
C GLY A 198 1.90 9.38 -6.41
N SER A 199 0.80 8.79 -5.95
CA SER A 199 0.79 8.06 -4.67
C SER A 199 1.60 6.76 -4.75
N VAL A 200 1.45 5.97 -5.82
CA VAL A 200 2.18 4.70 -5.97
C VAL A 200 3.69 4.92 -6.06
N TYR A 201 4.16 5.77 -6.98
CA TYR A 201 5.60 6.05 -7.09
C TYR A 201 6.13 6.72 -5.83
N GLY A 202 5.38 7.69 -5.30
CA GLY A 202 5.81 8.44 -4.14
C GLY A 202 5.88 7.60 -2.87
N THR A 203 4.92 6.69 -2.67
CA THR A 203 4.92 5.78 -1.51
C THR A 203 6.03 4.75 -1.65
N LEU A 204 6.19 4.14 -2.82
CA LEU A 204 7.27 3.17 -3.04
C LEU A 204 8.65 3.79 -2.79
N ILE A 205 8.92 4.94 -3.38
CA ILE A 205 10.23 5.57 -3.26
C ILE A 205 10.42 6.15 -1.85
N GLY A 206 9.42 6.87 -1.35
CA GLY A 206 9.49 7.55 -0.05
C GLY A 206 9.49 6.58 1.14
N ALA A 207 8.62 5.57 1.12
CA ALA A 207 8.55 4.57 2.19
C ALA A 207 9.69 3.56 2.04
N ASP A 208 9.74 2.82 0.94
CA ASP A 208 10.61 1.66 0.85
C ASP A 208 12.01 2.03 0.37
N VAL A 209 12.17 2.61 -0.82
CA VAL A 209 13.49 2.81 -1.42
C VAL A 209 14.39 3.68 -0.55
N LEU A 210 13.91 4.85 -0.12
CA LEU A 210 14.74 5.78 0.67
C LEU A 210 15.09 5.21 2.04
N ASN A 211 14.17 4.53 2.74
CA ASN A 211 14.50 3.91 4.03
C ASN A 211 15.40 2.68 3.88
N LEU A 212 15.28 1.92 2.80
CA LEU A 212 16.22 0.82 2.52
C LEU A 212 17.63 1.36 2.26
N LEU A 213 17.75 2.49 1.56
CA LEU A 213 19.04 3.13 1.30
C LEU A 213 19.66 3.74 2.56
N THR A 214 18.86 4.36 3.44
CA THR A 214 19.39 5.08 4.61
C THR A 214 19.49 4.23 5.86
N ASN A 215 18.53 3.32 6.06
CA ASN A 215 18.38 2.52 7.28
C ASN A 215 18.46 1.01 7.03
N GLY A 216 18.66 0.56 5.78
CA GLY A 216 18.53 -0.85 5.40
C GLY A 216 19.31 -1.82 6.27
N ASP A 217 20.55 -1.49 6.61
CA ASP A 217 21.44 -2.34 7.42
C ASP A 217 20.99 -2.46 8.89
N SER A 218 20.20 -1.50 9.38
CA SER A 218 19.65 -1.52 10.74
C SER A 218 18.39 -2.39 10.87
N ILE A 219 17.79 -2.81 9.75
CA ILE A 219 16.53 -3.55 9.73
C ILE A 219 16.80 -5.03 10.01
N ASN A 220 16.50 -5.45 11.24
CA ASN A 220 16.62 -6.84 11.66
C ASN A 220 15.31 -7.60 11.39
N ALA A 221 15.18 -8.15 10.18
CA ALA A 221 14.03 -8.95 9.76
C ALA A 221 14.44 -10.13 8.88
N TRP A 222 13.82 -11.30 9.08
CA TRP A 222 14.04 -12.49 8.25
C TRP A 222 13.62 -12.27 6.80
N LEU A 223 12.49 -11.61 6.57
CA LEU A 223 12.02 -11.20 5.25
C LEU A 223 11.76 -9.69 5.28
N LEU A 224 12.42 -8.98 4.38
CA LEU A 224 12.19 -7.58 4.10
C LEU A 224 11.58 -7.48 2.71
N SER A 225 10.28 -7.22 2.63
CA SER A 225 9.57 -7.16 1.37
C SER A 225 9.14 -5.73 1.04
N ILE A 226 9.64 -5.21 -0.08
CA ILE A 226 9.17 -3.97 -0.70
C ILE A 226 7.75 -4.21 -1.19
N GLY A 227 6.81 -3.34 -0.83
CA GLY A 227 5.40 -3.63 -1.11
C GLY A 227 4.74 -4.57 -0.11
N GLY A 228 5.32 -4.75 1.09
CA GLY A 228 4.72 -5.49 2.20
C GLY A 228 5.00 -7.01 2.22
N ALA A 229 5.01 -7.59 3.43
CA ALA A 229 5.31 -9.01 3.68
C ALA A 229 4.05 -9.86 3.93
N GLY A 230 3.09 -9.84 3.00
CA GLY A 230 1.83 -10.62 3.14
C GLY A 230 0.73 -9.93 3.94
N THR A 231 0.97 -8.70 4.41
CA THR A 231 -0.06 -7.78 4.89
C THR A 231 -0.29 -6.73 3.81
N PHE A 232 -1.55 -6.52 3.43
CA PHE A 232 -2.00 -5.46 2.51
C PHE A 232 -1.16 -4.18 2.66
N ASP A 233 -0.42 -3.81 1.62
CA ASP A 233 0.66 -2.84 1.74
C ASP A 233 0.22 -1.38 1.52
N GLY A 234 1.00 -0.47 2.11
CA GLY A 234 0.83 0.97 1.98
C GLY A 234 0.82 1.46 0.54
N ILE A 235 1.59 0.85 -0.38
CA ILE A 235 1.68 1.32 -1.78
C ILE A 235 0.37 1.06 -2.54
N PHE A 236 -0.14 -0.17 -2.50
CA PHE A 236 -1.40 -0.51 -3.17
C PHE A 236 -2.57 0.30 -2.58
N MET A 237 -2.67 0.33 -1.25
CA MET A 237 -3.74 1.06 -0.58
C MET A 237 -3.65 2.56 -0.80
N SER A 238 -2.45 3.16 -0.79
CA SER A 238 -2.31 4.59 -1.02
C SER A 238 -2.76 4.97 -2.43
N GLY A 239 -2.37 4.19 -3.45
CA GLY A 239 -2.83 4.40 -4.83
C GLY A 239 -4.34 4.29 -4.97
N VAL A 240 -4.95 3.19 -4.48
CA VAL A 240 -6.40 2.99 -4.59
C VAL A 240 -7.18 4.06 -3.82
N LEU A 241 -6.75 4.38 -2.60
CA LEU A 241 -7.43 5.39 -1.78
C LEU A 241 -7.31 6.79 -2.38
N SER A 242 -6.13 7.19 -2.88
CA SER A 242 -5.99 8.50 -3.53
C SER A 242 -6.88 8.61 -4.75
N MET A 243 -6.88 7.60 -5.62
CA MET A 243 -7.71 7.57 -6.83
C MET A 243 -9.20 7.65 -6.50
N VAL A 244 -9.68 6.84 -5.56
CA VAL A 244 -11.11 6.82 -5.17
C VAL A 244 -11.50 8.15 -4.55
N LEU A 245 -10.70 8.70 -3.63
CA LEU A 245 -11.01 9.99 -3.01
C LEU A 245 -11.00 11.12 -4.03
N SER A 246 -10.04 11.11 -4.96
CA SER A 246 -9.99 12.06 -6.07
C SER A 246 -11.21 11.95 -6.96
N ALA A 247 -11.59 10.75 -7.39
CA ALA A 247 -12.74 10.51 -8.25
C ALA A 247 -14.08 10.87 -7.60
N LEU A 248 -14.17 10.94 -6.28
CA LEU A 248 -15.36 11.43 -5.57
C LEU A 248 -15.46 12.97 -5.55
N LEU A 249 -14.38 13.67 -5.89
CA LEU A 249 -14.29 15.13 -5.83
C LEU A 249 -14.38 15.82 -7.19
N VAL A 250 -14.29 15.07 -8.29
CA VAL A 250 -14.37 15.57 -9.68
C VAL A 250 -15.48 14.86 -10.43
#